data_AF-A0A845A3V3-F1
#
_entry.id   AF-A0A845A3V3-F1
#
_cell.length_a   1.000
_cell.length_b   1.000
_cell.length_c   1.000
_cell.angle_alpha   90.00
_cell.angle_beta   90.00
_cell.angle_gamma   90.00
#
_symmetry.space_group_name_H-M   'P 1'
#
loop_
_entity.id
_entity.type
_entity.pdbx_description
1 polymer ?
#
loop_
_entity_poly.entity_id
_entity_poly.type
_entity_poly.pdbx_seq_one_letter_code
_entity_poly.pdbx_strand_id
1 'polypeptide(L)'
;MNGRDDRDDPKHRATLGGRRKDGAPYSENNVREDGSYRVGRNRPPASGQFAVGDGRRRGRRAKGVRNADTDFERELNRRMVLKENGIDRKLTKSQVVDIRLIDNATRKGDNKAIEMVDARRRRIADAHEHNRRYHTLSDQAILEAYLLERADELAVDPAMLGDPAPEDGDGFVTDDGAERSNESDPENGNG
;
A
#
# COMPACT_ATOMS: atom_id res chain seq x y z
N MET A 1 -71.30 3.30 -27.98
CA MET A 1 -70.15 2.60 -27.36
C MET A 1 -68.92 2.91 -28.21
N ASN A 2 -68.15 3.94 -27.86
CA ASN A 2 -66.87 4.23 -28.51
C ASN A 2 -65.83 4.34 -27.40
N GLY A 3 -65.01 3.30 -27.28
CA GLY A 3 -63.92 3.22 -26.32
C GLY A 3 -62.89 4.31 -26.62
N ARG A 4 -62.47 5.02 -25.58
CA ARG A 4 -61.32 5.92 -25.68
C ARG A 4 -60.11 5.01 -25.84
N ASP A 5 -59.53 5.03 -27.02
CA ASP A 5 -58.24 4.41 -27.29
C ASP A 5 -57.19 5.16 -26.44
N ASP A 6 -56.75 4.54 -25.34
CA ASP A 6 -55.68 5.06 -24.46
C ASP A 6 -54.29 5.05 -25.14
N ARG A 7 -54.26 5.01 -26.48
CA ARG A 7 -53.03 4.93 -27.30
C ARG A 7 -52.41 6.30 -27.61
N ASP A 8 -53.06 7.39 -27.22
CA ASP A 8 -52.61 8.78 -27.42
C ASP A 8 -52.08 9.46 -26.13
N ASP A 9 -51.69 8.70 -25.11
CA ASP A 9 -50.95 9.26 -23.96
C ASP A 9 -49.51 9.56 -24.41
N PRO A 10 -49.00 10.81 -24.32
CA PRO A 10 -47.65 11.20 -24.76
C PRO A 10 -46.51 10.42 -24.08
N LYS A 11 -46.81 9.61 -23.07
CA LYS A 11 -45.88 8.70 -22.40
C LYS A 11 -45.63 7.38 -23.16
N HIS A 12 -46.44 7.06 -24.18
CA HIS A 12 -46.35 5.79 -24.92
C HIS A 12 -45.88 5.90 -26.37
N ARG A 13 -45.49 7.08 -26.85
CA ARG A 13 -44.84 7.21 -28.17
C ARG A 13 -43.40 6.72 -28.07
N ALA A 14 -43.20 5.42 -28.28
CA ALA A 14 -41.89 4.79 -28.38
C ALA A 14 -41.05 5.53 -29.45
N THR A 15 -40.13 6.37 -28.98
CA THR A 15 -39.15 7.04 -29.83
C THR A 15 -38.21 5.99 -30.41
N LEU A 16 -38.28 5.81 -31.73
CA LEU A 16 -37.42 4.98 -32.60
C LEU A 16 -35.95 5.47 -32.62
N GLY A 17 -35.32 5.63 -31.46
CA GLY A 17 -33.93 6.08 -31.39
C GLY A 17 -33.28 5.63 -30.10
N GLY A 18 -32.23 4.83 -30.23
CA GLY A 18 -31.36 4.42 -29.14
C GLY A 18 -30.79 5.58 -28.38
N ARG A 19 -31.49 5.97 -27.32
CA ARG A 19 -31.05 7.01 -26.40
C ARG A 19 -30.55 6.35 -25.13
N ARG A 20 -29.45 6.89 -24.62
CA ARG A 20 -28.95 6.63 -23.27
C ARG A 20 -30.01 6.98 -22.24
N LYS A 21 -29.82 6.54 -21.00
CA LYS A 21 -30.64 6.97 -19.84
C LYS A 21 -30.73 8.50 -19.70
N ASP A 22 -29.71 9.22 -20.18
CA ASP A 22 -29.62 10.68 -20.14
C ASP A 22 -30.31 11.36 -21.35
N GLY A 23 -31.01 10.60 -22.21
CA GLY A 23 -31.71 11.12 -23.39
C GLY A 23 -30.82 11.42 -24.60
N ALA A 24 -29.50 11.41 -24.44
CA ALA A 24 -28.55 11.56 -25.55
C ALA A 24 -28.49 10.31 -26.43
N PRO A 25 -28.37 10.43 -27.77
CA PRO A 25 -28.22 9.28 -28.65
C PRO A 25 -26.90 8.52 -28.37
N TYR A 26 -26.90 7.20 -28.58
CA TYR A 26 -25.66 6.43 -28.68
C TYR A 26 -24.91 6.81 -29.96
N SER A 27 -23.58 6.65 -29.98
CA SER A 27 -22.82 6.83 -31.23
C SER A 27 -23.27 5.80 -32.27
N GLU A 28 -23.27 6.18 -33.55
CA GLU A 28 -23.81 5.38 -34.65
C GLU A 28 -23.22 3.95 -34.69
N ASN A 29 -21.94 3.81 -34.37
CA ASN A 29 -21.25 2.52 -34.27
C ASN A 29 -21.63 1.68 -33.04
N ASN A 30 -22.44 2.19 -32.12
CA ASN A 30 -22.84 1.53 -30.88
C ASN A 30 -24.33 1.17 -30.83
N VAL A 31 -25.01 1.28 -31.97
CA VAL A 31 -26.43 0.98 -32.11
C VAL A 31 -26.62 -0.26 -33.00
N ARG A 32 -27.63 -1.07 -32.69
CA ARG A 32 -28.15 -2.12 -33.58
C ARG A 32 -29.16 -1.49 -34.57
N GLU A 33 -29.60 -2.26 -35.55
CA GLU A 33 -30.60 -1.82 -36.55
C GLU A 33 -31.94 -1.40 -35.93
N ASP A 34 -32.30 -2.00 -34.79
CA ASP A 34 -33.49 -1.69 -33.99
C ASP A 34 -33.34 -0.45 -33.09
N GLY A 35 -32.20 0.25 -33.17
CA GLY A 35 -31.92 1.38 -32.30
C GLY A 35 -31.39 0.97 -30.92
N SER A 36 -31.21 -0.30 -30.57
CA SER A 36 -30.74 -0.69 -29.24
C SER A 36 -29.21 -0.63 -29.08
N TYR A 37 -28.72 -0.48 -27.84
CA TYR A 37 -27.27 -0.47 -27.56
C TYR A 37 -26.61 -1.81 -27.89
N ARG A 38 -25.56 -1.79 -28.72
CA ARG A 38 -24.83 -2.97 -29.20
C ARG A 38 -23.72 -3.39 -28.23
N VAL A 39 -23.85 -4.58 -27.64
CA VAL A 39 -22.84 -5.20 -26.76
C VAL A 39 -21.73 -5.88 -27.59
N GLY A 40 -20.47 -5.83 -27.13
CA GLY A 40 -19.35 -6.50 -27.79
C GLY A 40 -18.03 -6.35 -27.04
N ARG A 41 -16.91 -6.71 -27.68
CA ARG A 41 -15.55 -6.50 -27.12
C ARG A 41 -15.37 -5.02 -26.75
N ASN A 42 -14.92 -4.77 -25.52
CA ASN A 42 -14.77 -3.42 -24.93
C ASN A 42 -16.07 -2.60 -24.83
N ARG A 43 -17.25 -3.24 -24.94
CA ARG A 43 -18.57 -2.59 -24.87
C ARG A 43 -19.50 -3.40 -23.95
N PRO A 44 -19.34 -3.27 -22.62
CA PRO A 44 -20.15 -4.00 -21.65
C PRO A 44 -21.61 -3.54 -21.68
N PRO A 45 -22.57 -4.40 -21.29
CA PRO A 45 -23.99 -4.07 -21.29
C PRO A 45 -24.31 -2.85 -20.42
N ALA A 46 -25.23 -2.01 -20.87
CA ALA A 46 -25.57 -0.74 -20.22
C ALA A 46 -26.05 -0.89 -18.77
N SER A 47 -26.70 -2.02 -18.43
CA SER A 47 -27.15 -2.33 -17.07
C SER A 47 -26.00 -2.59 -16.09
N GLY A 48 -24.82 -3.00 -16.57
CA GLY A 48 -23.65 -3.34 -15.76
C GLY A 48 -22.54 -2.28 -15.80
N GLN A 49 -22.72 -1.19 -16.54
CA GLN A 49 -21.73 -0.11 -16.58
C GLN A 49 -21.70 0.62 -15.23
N PHE A 50 -20.49 0.91 -14.74
CA PHE A 50 -20.34 1.73 -13.55
C PHE A 50 -20.87 3.14 -13.85
N ALA A 51 -21.87 3.59 -13.09
CA ALA A 51 -22.36 4.95 -13.19
C ALA A 51 -21.28 5.93 -12.72
N VAL A 52 -20.91 6.85 -13.60
CA VAL A 52 -19.98 7.95 -13.28
C VAL A 52 -20.72 8.93 -12.36
N GLY A 53 -20.19 9.20 -11.18
CA GLY A 53 -20.76 10.18 -10.26
C GLY A 53 -22.03 9.74 -9.51
N ASP A 54 -22.28 8.44 -9.36
CA ASP A 54 -23.51 7.96 -8.70
C ASP A 54 -23.60 8.27 -7.19
N GLY A 55 -22.56 8.87 -6.60
CA GLY A 55 -22.50 9.27 -5.19
C GLY A 55 -22.68 8.11 -4.21
N ARG A 56 -22.83 6.87 -4.69
CA ARG A 56 -23.05 5.71 -3.83
C ARG A 56 -21.71 5.40 -3.18
N ARG A 57 -21.73 5.27 -1.85
CA ARG A 57 -20.60 4.71 -1.11
C ARG A 57 -20.40 3.29 -1.61
N ARG A 58 -19.44 3.08 -2.51
CA ARG A 58 -18.98 1.74 -2.87
C ARG A 58 -18.56 1.08 -1.56
N GLY A 59 -19.26 0.02 -1.17
CA GLY A 59 -19.00 -0.67 0.09
C GLY A 59 -17.51 -0.99 0.15
N ARG A 60 -16.80 -0.39 1.10
CA ARG A 60 -15.42 -0.80 1.36
C ARG A 60 -15.50 -2.18 1.99
N ARG A 61 -14.64 -3.10 1.53
CA ARG A 61 -14.36 -4.32 2.28
C ARG A 61 -14.00 -3.89 3.70
N ALA A 62 -14.69 -4.44 4.70
CA ALA A 62 -14.36 -4.16 6.10
C ALA A 62 -12.87 -4.46 6.30
N LYS A 63 -12.14 -3.50 6.88
CA LYS A 63 -10.71 -3.64 7.10
C LYS A 63 -10.51 -4.72 8.17
N GLY A 64 -9.74 -5.76 7.83
CA GLY A 64 -9.42 -6.87 8.72
C GLY A 64 -10.53 -7.90 8.87
N VAL A 65 -10.13 -9.16 9.03
CA VAL A 65 -11.01 -10.21 9.57
C VAL A 65 -11.09 -9.97 11.07
N ARG A 66 -12.30 -9.94 11.65
CA ARG A 66 -12.44 -9.95 13.11
C ARG A 66 -11.81 -11.25 13.61
N ASN A 67 -10.71 -11.13 14.32
CA ASN A 67 -10.01 -12.23 14.97
C ASN A 67 -9.88 -11.92 16.47
N ALA A 68 -9.49 -12.92 17.27
CA ALA A 68 -9.35 -12.77 18.71
C ALA A 68 -8.39 -11.62 19.08
N ASP A 69 -7.28 -11.50 18.33
CA ASP A 69 -6.24 -10.49 18.59
C ASP A 69 -6.74 -9.06 18.33
N THR A 70 -7.45 -8.82 17.23
CA THR A 70 -8.04 -7.50 16.92
C THR A 70 -9.12 -7.11 17.93
N ASP A 71 -9.88 -8.09 18.44
CA ASP A 71 -10.86 -7.86 19.49
C ASP A 71 -10.19 -7.55 20.84
N PHE A 72 -9.09 -8.24 21.15
CA PHE A 72 -8.27 -8.00 22.34
C PHE A 72 -7.61 -6.61 22.31
N GLU A 73 -6.96 -6.24 21.21
CA GLU A 73 -6.40 -4.90 21.02
C GLU A 73 -7.46 -3.82 21.12
N ARG A 74 -8.63 -4.04 20.51
CA ARG A 74 -9.77 -3.11 20.63
C ARG A 74 -10.18 -2.95 22.08
N GLU A 75 -10.23 -4.03 22.85
CA GLU A 75 -10.59 -4.00 24.27
C GLU A 75 -9.54 -3.25 25.11
N LEU A 76 -8.25 -3.51 24.88
CA LEU A 76 -7.15 -2.79 25.55
C LEU A 76 -7.20 -1.28 25.29
N ASN A 77 -7.65 -0.87 24.12
CA ASN A 77 -7.80 0.53 23.72
C ASN A 77 -9.08 1.21 24.25
N ARG A 78 -10.03 0.46 24.82
CA ARG A 78 -11.23 1.07 25.41
C ARG A 78 -10.86 1.89 26.65
N ARG A 79 -11.58 3.00 26.83
CA ARG A 79 -11.40 3.89 27.98
C ARG A 79 -12.18 3.39 29.18
N MET A 80 -11.57 3.49 30.35
CA MET A 80 -12.20 3.30 31.66
C MET A 80 -11.81 4.42 32.62
N VAL A 81 -12.60 4.63 33.67
CA VAL A 81 -12.29 5.58 34.72
C VAL A 81 -11.49 4.87 35.80
N LEU A 82 -10.31 5.39 36.11
CA LEU A 82 -9.47 4.98 37.24
C LEU A 82 -9.45 6.12 38.26
N LYS A 83 -9.68 5.79 39.54
CA LYS A 83 -9.50 6.74 40.64
C LYS A 83 -8.08 6.61 41.17
N GLU A 84 -7.32 7.69 41.12
CA GLU A 84 -5.95 7.74 41.62
C GLU A 84 -5.80 8.97 42.53
N ASN A 85 -5.38 8.77 43.78
CA ASN A 85 -5.24 9.83 44.78
C ASN A 85 -6.49 10.73 44.92
N GLY A 86 -7.68 10.15 44.77
CA GLY A 86 -8.96 10.87 44.84
C GLY A 86 -9.38 11.59 43.56
N ILE A 87 -8.59 11.55 42.50
CA ILE A 87 -8.89 12.16 41.20
C ILE A 87 -9.31 11.08 40.19
N ASP A 88 -10.44 11.31 39.52
CA ASP A 88 -10.95 10.43 38.48
C ASP A 88 -10.26 10.74 37.14
N ARG A 89 -9.55 9.76 36.56
CA ARG A 89 -8.86 9.87 35.27
C ARG A 89 -9.45 8.88 34.26
N LYS A 90 -9.74 9.36 33.04
CA LYS A 90 -10.16 8.50 31.91
C LYS A 90 -8.92 8.01 31.16
N LEU A 91 -8.60 6.74 31.29
CA LEU A 91 -7.42 6.10 30.71
C LEU A 91 -7.82 4.87 29.90
N THR A 92 -6.98 4.39 28.99
CA THR A 92 -7.23 3.11 28.30
C THR A 92 -7.01 1.95 29.26
N LYS A 93 -7.63 0.79 28.99
CA LYS A 93 -7.42 -0.41 29.79
C LYS A 93 -5.94 -0.83 29.84
N SER A 94 -5.22 -0.71 28.73
CA SER A 94 -3.77 -0.94 28.69
C SER A 94 -3.01 -0.07 29.70
N GLN A 95 -3.27 1.23 29.73
CA GLN A 95 -2.65 2.16 30.68
C GLN A 95 -3.00 1.81 32.13
N VAL A 96 -4.24 1.41 32.39
CA VAL A 96 -4.66 1.02 33.74
C VAL A 96 -3.96 -0.26 34.21
N VAL A 97 -3.73 -1.22 33.31
CA VAL A 97 -2.95 -2.43 33.61
C VAL A 97 -1.51 -2.06 33.97
N ASP A 98 -0.88 -1.18 33.20
CA ASP A 98 0.49 -0.74 33.44
C ASP A 98 0.62 -0.01 34.80
N ILE A 99 -0.31 0.89 35.12
CA ILE A 99 -0.36 1.57 36.42
C ILE A 99 -0.49 0.57 37.56
N ARG A 100 -1.41 -0.40 37.44
CA ARG A 100 -1.61 -1.44 38.48
C ARG A 100 -0.39 -2.32 38.66
N LEU A 101 0.31 -2.66 37.57
CA LEU A 101 1.54 -3.44 37.61
C LEU A 101 2.62 -2.67 38.40
N ILE A 102 2.81 -1.39 38.10
CA ILE A 102 3.78 -0.53 38.79
C ILE A 102 3.39 -0.31 40.25
N ASP A 103 2.12 -0.10 40.55
CA ASP A 103 1.61 0.03 41.91
C ASP A 103 1.84 -1.25 42.74
N ASN A 104 1.62 -2.43 42.16
CA ASN A 104 1.90 -3.70 42.83
C ASN A 104 3.41 -3.88 43.08
N ALA A 105 4.26 -3.50 42.13
CA ALA A 105 5.71 -3.56 42.30
C ALA A 105 6.21 -2.60 43.39
N THR A 106 5.70 -1.36 43.42
CA THR A 106 6.23 -0.29 44.26
C THR A 106 5.57 -0.19 45.64
N ARG A 107 4.23 -0.30 45.71
CA ARG A 107 3.49 -0.14 46.98
C ARG A 107 3.33 -1.45 47.74
N LYS A 108 3.09 -2.55 47.03
CA LYS A 108 2.89 -3.87 47.66
C LYS A 108 4.19 -4.67 47.79
N GLY A 109 5.23 -4.33 47.02
CA GLY A 109 6.49 -5.07 47.00
C GLY A 109 6.35 -6.46 46.39
N ASP A 110 5.45 -6.65 45.42
CA ASP A 110 5.28 -7.94 44.75
C ASP A 110 6.49 -8.26 43.87
N ASN A 111 7.28 -9.26 44.28
CA ASN A 111 8.51 -9.68 43.59
C ASN A 111 8.28 -10.00 42.10
N LYS A 112 7.14 -10.61 41.75
CA LYS A 112 6.83 -10.95 40.35
C LYS A 112 6.51 -9.69 39.54
N ALA A 113 5.80 -8.74 40.15
CA ALA A 113 5.55 -7.45 39.52
C ALA A 113 6.85 -6.67 39.32
N ILE A 114 7.76 -6.68 40.31
CA ILE A 114 9.09 -6.06 40.22
C ILE A 114 9.89 -6.65 39.06
N GLU A 115 9.94 -7.98 38.95
CA GLU A 115 10.62 -8.67 37.84
C GLU A 115 10.04 -8.28 36.47
N MET A 116 8.71 -8.27 36.34
CA MET A 116 8.03 -7.87 35.10
C MET A 116 8.32 -6.41 34.71
N VAL A 117 8.33 -5.50 35.69
CA VAL A 117 8.65 -4.09 35.48
C VAL A 117 10.11 -3.94 35.05
N ASP A 118 11.04 -4.64 35.71
CA ASP A 118 12.46 -4.56 35.37
C ASP A 118 12.74 -5.16 33.98
N ALA A 119 12.14 -6.29 33.64
CA ALA A 119 12.23 -6.89 32.31
C ALA A 119 11.70 -5.93 31.21
N ARG A 120 10.58 -5.25 31.46
CA ARG A 120 10.04 -4.26 30.52
C ARG A 120 10.94 -3.02 30.42
N ARG A 121 11.53 -2.59 31.53
CA ARG A 121 12.49 -1.46 31.55
C ARG A 121 13.73 -1.77 30.71
N ARG A 122 14.32 -2.97 30.85
CA ARG A 122 15.47 -3.41 30.05
C ARG A 122 15.14 -3.40 28.56
N ARG A 123 14.03 -4.02 28.16
CA ARG A 123 13.57 -4.03 26.75
C ARG A 123 13.43 -2.61 26.16
N ILE A 124 12.89 -1.67 26.95
CA ILE A 124 12.75 -0.27 26.53
C ILE A 124 14.12 0.38 26.34
N ALA A 125 15.06 0.15 27.27
CA ALA A 125 16.42 0.68 27.17
C ALA A 125 17.14 0.15 25.92
N ASP A 126 17.05 -1.16 25.67
CA ASP A 126 17.65 -1.82 24.49
C ASP A 126 17.06 -1.25 23.19
N ALA A 127 15.74 -1.09 23.12
CA ALA A 127 15.07 -0.49 21.97
C ALA A 127 15.49 0.97 21.74
N HIS A 128 15.66 1.76 22.80
CA HIS A 128 16.15 3.13 22.69
C HIS A 128 17.61 3.20 22.25
N GLU A 129 18.45 2.28 22.70
CA GLU A 129 19.84 2.20 22.26
C GLU A 129 19.95 1.83 20.79
N HIS A 130 19.20 0.80 20.38
CA HIS A 130 19.07 0.41 18.98
C HIS A 130 18.62 1.60 18.13
N ASN A 131 17.51 2.24 18.49
CA ASN A 131 16.96 3.39 17.78
C ASN A 131 17.95 4.56 17.68
N ARG A 132 18.66 4.92 18.76
CA ARG A 132 19.71 5.95 18.74
C ARG A 132 20.83 5.60 17.78
N ARG A 133 21.26 4.34 17.75
CA ARG A 133 22.33 3.86 16.87
C ARG A 133 21.98 4.09 15.41
N TYR A 134 20.77 3.72 14.96
CA TYR A 134 20.37 3.90 13.56
C TYR A 134 20.12 5.37 13.19
N HIS A 135 19.62 6.22 14.09
CA HIS A 135 19.42 7.64 13.79
C HIS A 135 20.72 8.44 13.63
N THR A 136 21.84 7.94 14.17
CA THR A 136 23.16 8.57 14.02
C THR A 136 23.92 8.10 12.78
N LEU A 137 23.46 7.06 12.11
CA LEU A 137 24.12 6.49 10.93
C LEU A 137 23.60 7.18 9.65
N SER A 138 24.48 7.33 8.66
CA SER A 138 24.05 7.65 7.29
C SER A 138 23.29 6.46 6.69
N ASP A 139 22.44 6.72 5.71
CA ASP A 139 21.60 5.69 5.06
C ASP A 139 22.44 4.51 4.50
N GLN A 140 23.64 4.80 3.96
CA GLN A 140 24.60 3.79 3.50
C GLN A 140 25.14 2.92 4.65
N ALA A 141 25.49 3.53 5.78
CA ALA A 141 25.99 2.79 6.94
C ALA A 141 24.88 1.93 7.60
N ILE A 142 23.62 2.34 7.49
CA ILE A 142 22.46 1.53 7.92
C ILE A 142 22.33 0.28 7.05
N LEU A 143 22.41 0.43 5.72
CA LEU A 143 22.33 -0.68 4.78
C LEU A 143 23.49 -1.66 4.96
N GLU A 144 24.73 -1.16 5.10
CA GLU A 144 25.91 -1.99 5.35
C GLU A 144 25.80 -2.77 6.67
N ALA A 145 25.42 -2.10 7.77
CA ALA A 145 25.24 -2.76 9.07
C ALA A 145 24.13 -3.82 9.03
N TYR A 146 23.01 -3.53 8.34
CA TYR A 146 21.91 -4.47 8.16
C TYR A 146 22.32 -5.69 7.33
N LEU A 147 23.07 -5.49 6.24
CA LEU A 147 23.57 -6.59 5.39
C LEU A 147 24.56 -7.47 6.15
N LEU A 148 25.42 -6.90 7.00
CA LEU A 148 26.33 -7.66 7.86
C LEU A 148 25.60 -8.47 8.93
N GLU A 149 24.59 -7.89 9.59
CA GLU A 149 23.81 -8.57 10.64
C GLU A 149 22.98 -9.73 10.09
N ARG A 150 22.47 -9.60 8.86
CA ARG A 150 21.62 -10.60 8.21
C ARG A 150 22.32 -11.44 7.14
N ALA A 151 23.63 -11.32 6.96
CA ALA A 151 24.37 -12.05 5.93
C ALA A 151 24.17 -13.57 6.05
N ASP A 152 24.18 -14.10 7.28
CA ASP A 152 23.97 -15.52 7.56
C ASP A 152 22.51 -15.96 7.37
N GLU A 153 21.54 -15.08 7.65
CA GLU A 153 20.11 -15.36 7.49
C GLU A 153 19.62 -15.27 6.05
N LEU A 154 20.19 -14.33 5.27
CA LEU A 154 19.67 -13.99 3.95
C LEU A 154 20.24 -14.90 2.85
N ALA A 155 21.41 -15.52 3.03
CA ALA A 155 22.06 -16.37 2.02
C ALA A 155 21.95 -15.80 0.59
N VAL A 156 22.02 -14.47 0.46
CA VAL A 156 21.85 -13.78 -0.81
C VAL A 156 23.19 -13.85 -1.52
N ASP A 157 23.23 -14.62 -2.60
CA ASP A 157 24.36 -14.61 -3.52
C ASP A 157 24.55 -13.18 -4.06
N PRO A 158 25.69 -12.51 -3.81
CA PRO A 158 25.96 -11.18 -4.33
C PRO A 158 25.89 -11.09 -5.86
N ALA A 159 25.95 -12.22 -6.60
CA ALA A 159 25.72 -12.27 -8.03
C ALA A 159 24.25 -12.05 -8.46
N MET A 160 23.28 -12.09 -7.54
CA MET A 160 21.85 -11.88 -7.83
C MET A 160 21.41 -10.41 -7.82
N LEU A 161 22.25 -9.49 -7.36
CA LEU A 161 21.91 -8.06 -7.16
C LEU A 161 22.79 -7.07 -7.94
N GLY A 162 23.68 -7.56 -8.81
CA GLY A 162 24.37 -6.75 -9.81
C GLY A 162 23.85 -7.07 -11.20
N ASP A 163 23.74 -6.06 -12.08
CA ASP A 163 23.65 -6.32 -13.52
C ASP A 163 24.83 -7.24 -13.88
N PRO A 164 24.60 -8.35 -14.61
CA PRO A 164 25.68 -9.25 -14.97
C PRO A 164 26.75 -8.44 -15.70
N ALA A 165 28.01 -8.69 -15.34
CA ALA A 165 29.16 -8.10 -16.02
C ALA A 165 28.95 -8.21 -17.54
N PRO A 166 29.21 -7.15 -18.33
CA PRO A 166 29.02 -7.21 -19.76
C PRO A 166 29.85 -8.37 -20.29
N GLU A 167 29.19 -9.38 -20.85
CA GLU A 167 29.89 -10.48 -21.51
C GLU A 167 30.57 -9.90 -22.74
N ASP A 168 31.90 -9.78 -22.68
CA ASP A 168 32.71 -9.45 -23.82
C ASP A 168 32.63 -10.60 -24.85
N GLY A 169 31.91 -10.35 -25.95
CA GLY A 169 32.28 -10.92 -27.24
C GLY A 169 31.21 -11.73 -27.96
N ASP A 170 30.39 -11.05 -28.75
CA ASP A 170 29.92 -11.56 -30.04
C ASP A 170 30.28 -10.59 -31.16
N GLY A 171 30.99 -11.15 -32.15
CA GLY A 171 31.73 -10.41 -33.16
C GLY A 171 30.86 -9.60 -34.11
N PHE A 172 31.28 -8.37 -34.36
CA PHE A 172 30.91 -7.63 -35.55
C PHE A 172 32.14 -7.53 -36.47
N VAL A 173 32.15 -8.37 -37.51
CA VAL A 173 33.09 -8.24 -38.63
C VAL A 173 32.62 -7.05 -39.45
N THR A 174 33.39 -5.96 -39.44
CA THR A 174 33.34 -4.96 -40.52
C THR A 174 34.58 -5.11 -41.38
N ASP A 175 34.35 -5.71 -42.54
CA ASP A 175 35.14 -5.52 -43.74
C ASP A 175 34.89 -4.09 -44.25
N ASP A 176 35.94 -3.28 -44.34
CA ASP A 176 36.20 -2.38 -45.46
C ASP A 176 37.46 -1.54 -45.17
N GLY A 177 38.49 -1.79 -45.97
CA GLY A 177 39.76 -1.09 -45.91
C GLY A 177 39.73 0.30 -46.54
N ALA A 178 40.57 1.19 -46.02
CA ALA A 178 41.25 2.22 -46.80
C ALA A 178 42.47 2.73 -46.04
N GLU A 179 43.62 2.58 -46.67
CA GLU A 179 44.94 3.10 -46.31
C GLU A 179 44.92 4.62 -46.08
N ARG A 180 45.76 5.13 -45.16
CA ARG A 180 46.82 6.13 -45.48
C ARG A 180 47.65 6.55 -44.26
N SER A 181 48.96 6.37 -44.46
CA SER A 181 50.10 7.22 -44.08
C SER A 181 50.37 7.58 -42.61
N ASN A 182 51.45 6.97 -42.14
CA ASN A 182 52.44 7.51 -41.20
C ASN A 182 52.76 8.99 -41.46
N GLU A 183 52.86 9.80 -40.40
CA GLU A 183 53.97 10.75 -40.20
C GLU A 183 54.02 11.28 -38.74
N SER A 184 55.20 11.14 -38.09
CA SER A 184 55.93 12.09 -37.19
C SER A 184 55.15 13.03 -36.25
N ASP A 185 55.47 13.26 -34.97
CA ASP A 185 56.73 13.16 -34.21
C ASP A 185 56.45 13.18 -32.68
N PRO A 186 57.40 12.74 -31.82
CA PRO A 186 57.30 12.82 -30.37
C PRO A 186 58.03 14.05 -29.79
N GLU A 187 57.38 14.81 -28.92
CA GLU A 187 58.09 15.65 -27.95
C GLU A 187 57.71 15.29 -26.51
N ASN A 188 58.66 14.61 -25.86
CA ASN A 188 58.84 14.58 -24.42
C ASN A 188 59.32 15.96 -23.94
N GLY A 189 58.78 16.43 -22.81
CA GLY A 189 59.27 17.61 -22.13
C GLY A 189 58.78 17.69 -20.69
N ASN A 190 59.36 16.84 -19.84
CA ASN A 190 59.24 16.90 -18.39
C ASN A 190 60.18 18.01 -17.88
N GLY A 191 59.71 18.87 -16.98
CA GLY A 191 60.50 19.93 -16.34
C GLY A 191 59.65 20.95 -15.61
#